data_AF-A0A6A0IDI1-F1
#
_entry.id   AF-A0A6A0IDI1-F1
#
_cell.length_a   1.000
_cell.length_b   1.000
_cell.length_c   1.000
_cell.angle_alpha   90.00
_cell.angle_beta   90.00
_cell.angle_gamma   90.00
#
_symmetry.space_group_name_H-M   'P 1'
#
loop_
_entity.id
_entity.type
_entity.pdbx_description
1 polymer ?
#
loop_
_entity_poly.entity_id
_entity_poly.type
_entity_poly.pdbx_seq_one_letter_code
_entity_poly.pdbx_strand_id
1 'polypeptide(L)'
;MQRLVTASLAGLALSAALAAPASGAAVVFEAAGADAAAIQAKVDQFRAALGPSNPPGNPQPTGRREVNWDGVPATSLDPFPGAFFNTNSPRGLVLGTPGSRLKVSGDSGTSSFLMKDVTAQAWGETELATFSPQKLFAPIGSAVTEVVFFVAGTQTRAGVTGFGAVFVDVDAADASRLEAFDAGGSLLFSRAVLPSGVASKGLSFLGVLFDAGERIARVRLTSGSAPIDTAYQTPPPDGVALDDFIYSEPQALAEPLGTSYWIGGAPRGPGNNDSRWRTTLSLHAASGAPAQYELRYYLASGVRTSSGSVAGGGQRTFDDVVGLLTGDQDAVGPLEVVSDVPLNVAFTVVNDIPAGAECYPGAGFSFAGPAFGPGEPLPTFGTAFISQLEESPRARANVAVSNTSGAPAKARVSFVRGDGSAIGSYDVDLGPYQWTQEARPLSAKFGEANVSGVSARVDVLSGSGVVAYATVIDNQTNDPIYLPARR
;
A
#
# COMPACT_ATOMS: atom_id res chain seq x y z
N MET A 1 -16.53 -28.01 59.25
CA MET A 1 -15.69 -28.14 58.04
C MET A 1 -15.94 -26.95 57.16
N GLN A 2 -14.86 -26.42 56.57
CA GLN A 2 -14.75 -25.33 55.59
C GLN A 2 -15.00 -23.88 56.07
N ARG A 3 -13.87 -23.17 56.18
CA ARG A 3 -13.71 -21.73 56.41
C ARG A 3 -14.00 -20.96 55.11
N LEU A 4 -14.79 -19.90 55.20
CA LEU A 4 -14.84 -18.83 54.20
C LEU A 4 -13.49 -18.11 54.17
N VAL A 5 -12.88 -18.01 52.98
CA VAL A 5 -11.78 -17.10 52.69
C VAL A 5 -12.26 -16.14 51.62
N THR A 6 -12.60 -14.93 52.02
CA THR A 6 -12.77 -13.77 51.13
C THR A 6 -11.39 -13.25 50.75
N ALA A 7 -10.98 -13.48 49.50
CA ALA A 7 -9.78 -12.87 48.93
C ALA A 7 -10.18 -11.62 48.13
N SER A 8 -9.86 -10.45 48.68
CA SER A 8 -9.93 -9.17 47.98
C SER A 8 -8.79 -9.09 46.96
N LEU A 9 -9.09 -9.16 45.66
CA LEU A 9 -8.13 -8.81 44.62
C LEU A 9 -8.10 -7.29 44.46
N ALA A 10 -6.98 -6.67 44.85
CA ALA A 10 -6.64 -5.32 44.45
C ALA A 10 -6.32 -5.31 42.95
N GLY A 11 -7.12 -4.58 42.16
CA GLY A 11 -6.89 -4.42 40.72
C GLY A 11 -5.66 -3.54 40.48
N LEU A 12 -4.57 -4.15 39.99
CA LEU A 12 -3.51 -3.42 39.31
C LEU A 12 -4.01 -3.10 37.90
N ALA A 13 -4.41 -1.86 37.65
CA ALA A 13 -4.65 -1.35 36.31
C ALA A 13 -3.30 -1.27 35.57
N LEU A 14 -2.98 -2.31 34.79
CA LEU A 14 -1.85 -2.27 33.88
C LEU A 14 -2.32 -1.55 32.61
N SER A 15 -2.10 -0.23 32.56
CA SER A 15 -2.30 0.58 31.37
C SER A 15 -1.36 0.08 30.28
N ALA A 16 -1.86 -0.74 29.35
CA ALA A 16 -1.16 -1.05 28.12
C ALA A 16 -1.13 0.23 27.27
N ALA A 17 -0.03 0.98 27.37
CA ALA A 17 0.29 2.01 26.41
C ALA A 17 0.40 1.32 25.05
N LEU A 18 -0.57 1.57 24.16
CA LEU A 18 -0.44 1.27 22.74
C LEU A 18 0.85 1.93 22.28
N ALA A 19 1.88 1.13 22.01
CA ALA A 19 3.04 1.62 21.29
C ALA A 19 2.52 2.01 19.89
N ALA A 20 2.33 3.31 19.67
CA ALA A 20 2.26 3.84 18.32
C ALA A 20 3.47 3.30 17.54
N PRO A 21 3.35 3.01 16.23
CA PRO A 21 4.55 2.79 15.42
C PRO A 21 5.48 3.98 15.70
N ALA A 22 6.71 3.68 16.09
CA ALA A 22 7.70 4.71 16.33
C ALA A 22 7.92 5.43 15.00
N SER A 23 7.24 6.55 14.79
CA SER A 23 7.59 7.49 13.74
C SER A 23 8.81 8.24 14.25
N GLY A 24 9.99 7.88 13.75
CA GLY A 24 11.18 8.68 13.94
C GLY A 24 10.96 10.03 13.27
N ALA A 25 11.38 11.11 13.91
CA ALA A 25 11.40 12.39 13.24
C ALA A 25 12.39 12.31 12.07
N ALA A 26 11.93 12.60 10.86
CA ALA A 26 12.78 12.61 9.67
C ALA A 26 14.01 13.51 9.88
N VAL A 27 15.21 12.98 9.64
CA VAL A 27 16.46 13.75 9.73
C VAL A 27 16.68 14.49 8.42
N VAL A 28 16.67 15.81 8.48
CA VAL A 28 16.77 16.67 7.30
C VAL A 28 18.19 17.20 7.10
N PHE A 29 18.65 17.15 5.86
CA PHE A 29 19.92 17.67 5.41
C PHE A 29 19.66 18.73 4.34
N GLU A 30 19.87 20.00 4.66
CA GLU A 30 19.64 21.08 3.71
C GLU A 30 20.75 22.14 3.78
N ALA A 31 21.08 22.69 2.63
CA ALA A 31 22.00 23.81 2.45
C ALA A 31 21.69 24.50 1.12
N ALA A 32 21.97 25.79 1.03
CA ALA A 32 21.81 26.55 -0.20
C ALA A 32 22.90 27.62 -0.27
N GLY A 33 23.30 27.99 -1.48
CA GLY A 33 24.26 29.06 -1.68
C GLY A 33 24.69 29.25 -3.13
N ALA A 34 25.72 30.07 -3.31
CA ALA A 34 26.14 30.57 -4.62
C ALA A 34 26.81 29.53 -5.53
N ASP A 35 27.31 28.42 -4.97
CA ASP A 35 28.11 27.44 -5.71
C ASP A 35 28.16 26.07 -5.01
N ALA A 36 28.90 25.13 -5.60
CA ALA A 36 29.04 23.77 -5.07
C ALA A 36 29.71 23.75 -3.68
N ALA A 37 30.67 24.64 -3.42
CA ALA A 37 31.38 24.69 -2.15
C ALA A 37 30.43 25.09 -0.99
N ALA A 38 29.43 25.93 -1.27
CA ALA A 38 28.44 26.34 -0.28
C ALA A 38 27.56 25.18 0.23
N ILE A 39 27.28 24.17 -0.60
CA ILE A 39 26.43 23.02 -0.24
C ILE A 39 27.22 21.74 0.06
N GLN A 40 28.48 21.66 -0.37
CA GLN A 40 29.32 20.46 -0.31
C GLN A 40 29.34 19.80 1.08
N ALA A 41 29.56 20.59 2.13
CA ALA A 41 29.64 20.05 3.49
C ALA A 41 28.35 19.34 3.93
N LYS A 42 27.18 19.80 3.47
CA LYS A 42 25.90 19.17 3.81
C LYS A 42 25.64 17.92 2.97
N VAL A 43 25.98 17.98 1.69
CA VAL A 43 25.94 16.79 0.81
C VAL A 43 26.82 15.68 1.38
N ASP A 44 28.02 16.01 1.85
CA ASP A 44 28.94 15.03 2.44
C ASP A 44 28.45 14.47 3.78
N GLN A 45 27.77 15.29 4.61
CA GLN A 45 27.08 14.79 5.81
C GLN A 45 25.99 13.77 5.44
N PHE A 46 25.21 14.04 4.39
CA PHE A 46 24.19 13.11 3.92
C PHE A 46 24.79 11.83 3.34
N ARG A 47 25.83 11.94 2.50
CA ARG A 47 26.58 10.79 1.97
C ARG A 47 27.15 9.93 3.10
N ALA A 48 27.70 10.54 4.15
CA ALA A 48 28.21 9.83 5.32
C ALA A 48 27.11 9.11 6.09
N ALA A 49 25.94 9.73 6.25
CA ALA A 49 24.79 9.14 6.93
C ALA A 49 24.21 7.91 6.19
N LEU A 50 24.26 7.91 4.86
CA LEU A 50 23.81 6.76 4.04
C LEU A 50 24.87 5.65 3.93
N GLY A 51 26.13 5.94 4.22
CA GLY A 51 27.24 4.98 4.15
C GLY A 51 27.96 4.96 2.78
N PRO A 52 28.79 3.93 2.51
CA PRO A 52 29.71 3.88 1.37
C PRO A 52 29.00 3.89 0.01
N SER A 53 29.66 4.43 -1.02
CA SER A 53 29.13 4.48 -2.39
C SER A 53 29.23 3.12 -3.08
N ASN A 54 28.13 2.66 -3.65
CA ASN A 54 28.04 1.40 -4.37
C ASN A 54 28.13 1.61 -5.89
N PRO A 55 28.99 0.85 -6.60
CA PRO A 55 29.10 0.92 -8.06
C PRO A 55 27.86 0.34 -8.73
N PRO A 56 27.49 0.76 -9.95
CA PRO A 56 26.34 0.20 -10.66
C PRO A 56 26.45 -1.32 -10.83
N GLY A 57 25.32 -2.02 -10.83
CA GLY A 57 25.26 -3.48 -10.96
C GLY A 57 24.54 -4.14 -9.79
N ASN A 58 25.09 -5.26 -9.31
CA ASN A 58 24.45 -6.13 -8.32
C ASN A 58 24.01 -5.37 -7.05
N PRO A 59 22.87 -5.75 -6.45
CA PRO A 59 22.42 -5.17 -5.19
C PRO A 59 23.44 -5.41 -4.07
N GLN A 60 23.61 -4.41 -3.21
CA GLN A 60 24.47 -4.47 -2.03
C GLN A 60 23.63 -4.60 -0.77
N PRO A 61 24.18 -5.06 0.37
CA PRO A 61 23.41 -5.17 1.61
C PRO A 61 23.22 -3.83 2.33
N THR A 62 24.13 -2.87 2.13
CA THR A 62 24.13 -1.54 2.78
C THR A 62 24.80 -0.52 1.86
N GLY A 63 24.89 0.74 2.29
CA GLY A 63 25.55 1.83 1.57
C GLY A 63 24.55 2.67 0.77
N ARG A 64 25.05 3.34 -0.26
CA ARG A 64 24.30 4.31 -1.06
C ARG A 64 24.55 4.17 -2.55
N ARG A 65 23.61 4.67 -3.35
CA ARG A 65 23.72 4.88 -4.79
C ARG A 65 23.73 6.38 -5.07
N GLU A 66 24.35 6.73 -6.18
CA GLU A 66 24.52 8.10 -6.62
C GLU A 66 24.39 8.16 -8.14
N VAL A 67 23.61 9.12 -8.63
CA VAL A 67 23.37 9.39 -10.05
C VAL A 67 23.79 10.82 -10.33
N ASN A 68 24.91 10.95 -11.05
CA ASN A 68 25.53 12.22 -11.44
C ASN A 68 25.37 12.53 -12.94
N TRP A 69 24.52 11.78 -13.64
CA TRP A 69 24.13 11.97 -15.05
C TRP A 69 25.23 11.80 -16.12
N ASP A 70 26.51 11.90 -15.79
CA ASP A 70 27.62 11.95 -16.74
C ASP A 70 27.76 10.71 -17.61
N GLY A 71 27.41 9.55 -17.05
CA GLY A 71 27.45 8.26 -17.76
C GLY A 71 26.37 8.10 -18.83
N VAL A 72 25.46 9.06 -19.00
CA VAL A 72 24.41 9.02 -20.02
C VAL A 72 25.02 9.37 -21.39
N PRO A 73 24.90 8.48 -22.41
CA PRO A 73 25.45 8.72 -23.74
C PRO A 73 24.60 9.74 -24.50
N ALA A 74 25.22 10.40 -25.49
CA ALA A 74 24.56 11.40 -26.34
C ALA A 74 23.24 10.91 -26.99
N THR A 75 23.16 9.62 -27.32
CA THR A 75 21.99 8.97 -27.93
C THR A 75 20.82 8.76 -26.97
N SER A 76 20.97 9.07 -25.69
CA SER A 76 19.96 8.89 -24.65
C SER A 76 19.71 10.18 -23.85
N LEU A 77 20.15 11.34 -24.34
CA LEU A 77 19.96 12.62 -23.65
C LEU A 77 18.52 13.14 -23.74
N ASP A 78 17.90 13.03 -24.91
CA ASP A 78 16.59 13.62 -25.19
C ASP A 78 15.84 12.84 -26.30
N PRO A 79 14.75 12.11 -25.99
CA PRO A 79 14.23 11.87 -24.64
C PRO A 79 15.13 10.94 -23.83
N PHE A 80 15.35 11.27 -22.56
CA PHE A 80 16.05 10.39 -21.61
C PHE A 80 15.16 9.21 -21.20
N PRO A 81 15.64 7.94 -21.33
CA PRO A 81 14.88 6.78 -20.89
C PRO A 81 14.81 6.73 -19.36
N GLY A 82 13.61 6.90 -18.79
CA GLY A 82 13.43 6.93 -17.33
C GLY A 82 13.96 5.69 -16.58
N ALA A 83 14.03 4.53 -17.24
CA ALA A 83 14.57 3.29 -16.68
C ALA A 83 16.08 3.10 -16.88
N PHE A 84 16.81 4.06 -17.44
CA PHE A 84 18.25 3.94 -17.73
C PHE A 84 19.07 3.51 -16.52
N PHE A 85 18.79 4.10 -15.35
CA PHE A 85 19.45 3.77 -14.07
C PHE A 85 18.87 2.54 -13.36
N ASN A 86 18.03 1.76 -14.04
CA ASN A 86 17.69 0.41 -13.63
C ASN A 86 18.05 -0.65 -14.69
N THR A 87 18.24 -0.25 -15.96
CA THR A 87 18.50 -1.17 -17.07
C THR A 87 19.94 -1.06 -17.60
N ASN A 88 20.39 0.14 -17.97
CA ASN A 88 21.68 0.35 -18.66
C ASN A 88 22.84 0.56 -17.68
N SER A 89 22.57 1.27 -16.57
CA SER A 89 23.50 1.44 -15.46
C SER A 89 22.75 1.13 -14.15
N PRO A 90 22.59 -0.16 -13.80
CA PRO A 90 21.70 -0.58 -12.72
C PRO A 90 22.07 0.03 -11.36
N ARG A 91 21.19 0.89 -10.86
CA ARG A 91 21.25 1.56 -9.55
C ARG A 91 19.89 1.58 -8.85
N GLY A 92 18.90 0.88 -9.40
CA GLY A 92 17.59 0.70 -8.76
C GLY A 92 16.69 1.94 -8.78
N LEU A 93 16.87 2.83 -9.75
CA LEU A 93 16.13 4.08 -9.87
C LEU A 93 15.44 4.15 -11.23
N VAL A 94 14.13 4.44 -11.21
CA VAL A 94 13.30 4.67 -12.40
C VAL A 94 12.60 6.01 -12.26
N LEU A 95 12.70 6.82 -13.31
CA LEU A 95 12.16 8.17 -13.37
C LEU A 95 10.93 8.25 -14.27
N GLY A 96 10.02 9.15 -13.92
CA GLY A 96 8.88 9.54 -14.74
C GLY A 96 8.55 11.01 -14.57
N THR A 97 7.69 11.53 -15.43
CA THR A 97 7.13 12.87 -15.30
C THR A 97 5.71 12.86 -15.89
N PRO A 98 4.77 13.67 -15.37
CA PRO A 98 3.52 13.95 -16.06
C PRO A 98 3.70 14.89 -17.26
N GLY A 99 4.91 15.43 -17.46
CA GLY A 99 5.29 16.20 -18.65
C GLY A 99 5.48 15.34 -19.89
N SER A 100 6.00 15.97 -20.95
CA SER A 100 6.18 15.35 -22.26
C SER A 100 7.32 14.32 -22.31
N ARG A 101 8.41 14.55 -21.57
CA ARG A 101 9.61 13.69 -21.54
C ARG A 101 10.57 14.08 -20.42
N LEU A 102 11.57 13.24 -20.20
CA LEU A 102 12.74 13.54 -19.37
C LEU A 102 13.93 13.93 -20.25
N LYS A 103 14.85 14.73 -19.72
CA LYS A 103 16.07 15.13 -20.43
C LYS A 103 17.28 15.13 -19.51
N VAL A 104 18.42 14.74 -20.07
CA VAL A 104 19.75 14.97 -19.51
C VAL A 104 20.50 15.93 -20.44
N SER A 105 21.21 16.92 -19.88
CA SER A 105 21.99 17.88 -20.66
C SER A 105 23.21 17.22 -21.34
N GLY A 106 23.72 17.86 -22.39
CA GLY A 106 24.92 17.39 -23.08
C GLY A 106 26.23 17.74 -22.38
N ASP A 107 27.32 17.17 -22.88
CA ASP A 107 28.68 17.49 -22.45
C ASP A 107 29.06 18.94 -22.82
N SER A 108 30.10 19.47 -22.15
CA SER A 108 30.63 20.82 -22.45
C SER A 108 31.00 20.95 -23.94
N GLY A 109 30.59 22.07 -24.55
CA GLY A 109 30.79 22.34 -25.97
C GLY A 109 29.73 21.75 -26.91
N THR A 110 28.74 21.02 -26.40
CA THR A 110 27.60 20.55 -27.20
C THR A 110 26.43 21.54 -27.15
N SER A 111 25.50 21.45 -28.11
CA SER A 111 24.30 22.31 -28.14
C SER A 111 23.33 22.06 -26.99
N SER A 112 23.45 20.92 -26.29
CA SER A 112 22.62 20.53 -25.15
C SER A 112 23.29 20.85 -23.80
N PHE A 113 24.51 21.39 -23.79
CA PHE A 113 25.22 21.75 -22.56
C PHE A 113 24.37 22.68 -21.69
N LEU A 114 24.24 22.38 -20.40
CA LEU A 114 23.41 23.13 -19.45
C LEU A 114 22.00 23.43 -19.96
N MET A 115 21.33 22.48 -20.61
CA MET A 115 19.94 22.62 -21.10
C MET A 115 19.73 23.77 -22.10
N LYS A 116 20.80 24.23 -22.78
CA LYS A 116 20.77 25.32 -23.75
C LYS A 116 19.74 25.13 -24.88
N ASP A 117 19.47 23.89 -25.26
CA ASP A 117 18.56 23.53 -26.36
C ASP A 117 17.08 23.45 -25.95
N VAL A 118 16.76 23.56 -24.66
CA VAL A 118 15.36 23.53 -24.15
C VAL A 118 14.97 24.74 -23.33
N THR A 119 15.93 25.45 -22.75
CA THR A 119 15.68 26.68 -22.02
C THR A 119 15.24 27.79 -22.98
N ALA A 120 14.18 28.53 -22.64
CA ALA A 120 13.68 29.62 -23.48
C ALA A 120 14.74 30.72 -23.67
N GLN A 121 15.06 31.11 -24.91
CA GLN A 121 16.13 32.10 -25.18
C GLN A 121 17.56 31.65 -24.77
N ALA A 122 17.79 30.34 -24.61
CA ALA A 122 19.12 29.73 -24.38
C ALA A 122 19.88 30.22 -23.12
N TRP A 123 19.16 30.71 -22.11
CA TRP A 123 19.70 31.18 -20.82
C TRP A 123 20.33 30.08 -19.93
N GLY A 124 20.22 28.79 -20.27
CA GLY A 124 20.79 27.71 -19.45
C GLY A 124 22.27 27.86 -19.05
N GLU A 125 23.14 28.40 -19.93
CA GLU A 125 24.55 28.69 -19.57
C GLU A 125 24.73 29.91 -18.64
N THR A 126 23.73 30.79 -18.61
CA THR A 126 23.70 31.98 -17.75
C THR A 126 23.24 31.61 -16.34
N GLU A 127 22.39 30.59 -16.20
CA GLU A 127 21.52 30.43 -15.03
C GLU A 127 21.74 29.10 -14.34
N LEU A 128 22.16 28.07 -15.09
CA LEU A 128 22.46 26.77 -14.52
C LEU A 128 23.96 26.61 -14.27
N ALA A 129 24.28 25.92 -13.18
CA ALA A 129 25.60 25.40 -12.89
C ALA A 129 25.49 23.97 -12.36
N THR A 130 26.52 23.17 -12.54
CA THR A 130 26.57 21.82 -11.99
C THR A 130 27.10 21.84 -10.55
N PHE A 131 26.51 21.03 -9.68
CA PHE A 131 27.16 20.63 -8.45
C PHE A 131 28.29 19.66 -8.76
N SER A 132 27.98 18.58 -9.49
CA SER A 132 28.98 17.64 -9.99
C SER A 132 29.06 17.77 -11.52
N PRO A 133 30.20 18.20 -12.08
CA PRO A 133 30.29 18.39 -13.52
C PRO A 133 30.24 17.03 -14.23
N GLN A 134 29.53 16.91 -15.36
CA GLN A 134 29.15 17.98 -16.29
C GLN A 134 27.68 18.02 -16.72
N LYS A 135 26.86 17.00 -16.41
CA LYS A 135 25.48 16.91 -16.90
C LYS A 135 24.43 17.19 -15.82
N LEU A 136 23.33 17.80 -16.24
CA LEU A 136 22.15 18.07 -15.44
C LEU A 136 20.95 17.25 -15.92
N PHE A 137 19.93 17.14 -15.09
CA PHE A 137 18.65 16.50 -15.42
C PHE A 137 17.47 17.45 -15.26
N ALA A 138 16.44 17.31 -16.10
CA ALA A 138 15.17 18.02 -15.92
C ALA A 138 13.98 17.26 -16.55
N PRO A 139 12.77 17.34 -15.96
CA PRO A 139 11.53 17.04 -16.65
C PRO A 139 11.16 18.16 -17.65
N ILE A 140 10.54 17.80 -18.78
CA ILE A 140 10.15 18.74 -19.83
C ILE A 140 8.62 18.77 -20.01
N GLY A 141 8.02 19.96 -20.07
CA GLY A 141 6.57 20.15 -20.11
C GLY A 141 5.87 19.90 -18.76
N SER A 142 6.64 19.74 -17.68
CA SER A 142 6.19 19.72 -16.28
C SER A 142 7.36 20.07 -15.38
N ALA A 143 7.10 20.69 -14.22
CA ALA A 143 8.10 20.84 -13.15
C ALA A 143 8.26 19.57 -12.29
N VAL A 144 7.46 18.52 -12.54
CA VAL A 144 7.38 17.36 -11.66
C VAL A 144 8.23 16.20 -12.18
N THR A 145 9.08 15.64 -11.32
CA THR A 145 9.73 14.34 -11.50
C THR A 145 9.20 13.35 -10.46
N GLU A 146 8.79 12.17 -10.90
CA GLU A 146 8.49 11.03 -10.05
C GLU A 146 9.68 10.06 -10.07
N VAL A 147 10.09 9.60 -8.89
CA VAL A 147 11.17 8.62 -8.70
C VAL A 147 10.58 7.39 -8.01
N VAL A 148 10.83 6.21 -8.57
CA VAL A 148 10.45 4.94 -7.94
C VAL A 148 11.65 4.00 -7.90
N PHE A 149 11.77 3.24 -6.81
CA PHE A 149 12.92 2.39 -6.57
C PHE A 149 12.66 0.91 -6.87
N PHE A 150 13.72 0.23 -7.30
CA PHE A 150 13.77 -1.20 -7.55
C PHE A 150 15.06 -1.78 -6.99
N VAL A 151 15.07 -3.08 -6.68
CA VAL A 151 16.35 -3.76 -6.44
C VAL A 151 17.15 -3.65 -7.74
N ALA A 152 18.39 -3.13 -7.63
CA ALA A 152 19.17 -2.68 -8.78
C ALA A 152 19.25 -3.75 -9.88
N GLY A 153 18.77 -3.41 -11.08
CA GLY A 153 18.83 -4.31 -12.25
C GLY A 153 17.65 -5.26 -12.38
N THR A 154 16.65 -5.16 -11.51
CA THR A 154 15.52 -6.09 -11.44
C THR A 154 14.17 -5.36 -11.56
N GLN A 155 13.09 -6.12 -11.55
CA GLN A 155 11.71 -5.61 -11.47
C GLN A 155 11.12 -5.65 -10.05
N THR A 156 11.89 -6.10 -9.04
CA THR A 156 11.45 -6.16 -7.64
C THR A 156 11.37 -4.75 -7.06
N ARG A 157 10.23 -4.34 -6.46
CA ARG A 157 10.11 -3.00 -5.88
C ARG A 157 11.02 -2.88 -4.67
N ALA A 158 11.62 -1.71 -4.55
CA ALA A 158 12.52 -1.39 -3.45
C ALA A 158 12.10 -0.10 -2.77
N GLY A 159 12.67 0.10 -1.61
CA GLY A 159 12.61 1.35 -0.89
C GLY A 159 14.00 1.80 -0.49
N VAL A 160 14.10 3.04 -0.05
CA VAL A 160 15.33 3.63 0.46
C VAL A 160 15.05 4.21 1.85
N THR A 161 16.03 4.21 2.74
CA THR A 161 15.92 4.85 4.06
C THR A 161 16.19 6.35 3.95
N GLY A 162 16.90 6.80 2.91
CA GLY A 162 17.07 8.22 2.64
C GLY A 162 17.21 8.52 1.15
N PHE A 163 16.76 9.71 0.77
CA PHE A 163 16.87 10.27 -0.58
C PHE A 163 17.19 11.77 -0.48
N GLY A 164 18.07 12.25 -1.36
CA GLY A 164 18.37 13.66 -1.52
C GLY A 164 18.72 13.99 -2.97
N ALA A 165 18.51 15.26 -3.31
CA ALA A 165 18.81 15.82 -4.61
C ALA A 165 19.41 17.22 -4.45
N VAL A 166 20.27 17.60 -5.38
CA VAL A 166 20.65 18.99 -5.64
C VAL A 166 19.66 19.58 -6.64
N PHE A 167 19.23 20.80 -6.35
CA PHE A 167 18.40 21.65 -7.18
C PHE A 167 19.26 22.81 -7.65
N VAL A 168 19.18 23.11 -8.94
CA VAL A 168 19.99 24.11 -9.61
C VAL A 168 19.09 25.28 -9.97
N ASP A 169 19.46 26.45 -9.48
CA ASP A 169 18.81 27.73 -9.75
C ASP A 169 17.44 27.90 -9.07
N VAL A 170 17.34 27.55 -7.78
CA VAL A 170 16.11 27.78 -7.00
C VAL A 170 16.01 29.25 -6.60
N ASP A 171 15.10 29.98 -7.22
CA ASP A 171 14.87 31.41 -6.96
C ASP A 171 13.64 31.68 -6.08
N ALA A 172 12.56 30.93 -6.29
CA ALA A 172 11.30 31.18 -5.60
C ALA A 172 11.17 30.34 -4.33
N ALA A 173 10.84 31.01 -3.22
CA ALA A 173 10.47 30.33 -1.98
C ALA A 173 9.24 29.43 -2.20
N ASP A 174 9.27 28.24 -1.60
CA ASP A 174 8.18 27.26 -1.60
C ASP A 174 7.77 26.65 -2.96
N ALA A 175 8.42 27.03 -4.06
CA ALA A 175 8.14 26.54 -5.40
C ALA A 175 8.77 25.17 -5.68
N SER A 176 10.04 24.99 -5.31
CA SER A 176 10.71 23.70 -5.38
C SER A 176 10.44 22.86 -4.13
N ARG A 177 10.21 21.55 -4.30
CA ARG A 177 9.77 20.66 -3.22
C ARG A 177 10.28 19.24 -3.39
N LEU A 178 10.60 18.59 -2.27
CA LEU A 178 10.81 17.16 -2.16
C LEU A 178 9.71 16.55 -1.30
N GLU A 179 9.01 15.56 -1.86
CA GLU A 179 8.00 14.78 -1.15
C GLU A 179 8.38 13.30 -1.21
N ALA A 180 8.34 12.61 -0.07
CA ALA A 180 8.65 11.19 0.05
C ALA A 180 7.41 10.43 0.52
N PHE A 181 7.16 9.26 -0.10
CA PHE A 181 5.99 8.43 0.16
C PHE A 181 6.40 6.99 0.47
N ASP A 182 5.61 6.33 1.33
CA ASP A 182 5.75 4.91 1.59
C ASP A 182 5.21 4.05 0.43
N ALA A 183 5.28 2.72 0.58
CA ALA A 183 4.81 1.76 -0.42
C ALA A 183 3.29 1.77 -0.62
N GLY A 184 2.52 2.20 0.39
CA GLY A 184 1.07 2.36 0.34
C GLY A 184 0.62 3.70 -0.27
N GLY A 185 1.56 4.60 -0.56
CA GLY A 185 1.30 5.93 -1.09
C GLY A 185 1.07 7.00 -0.02
N SER A 186 1.25 6.70 1.25
CA SER A 186 1.14 7.69 2.34
C SER A 186 2.33 8.64 2.31
N LEU A 187 2.09 9.93 2.56
CA LEU A 187 3.13 10.93 2.65
C LEU A 187 3.95 10.75 3.95
N LEU A 188 5.25 10.54 3.80
CA LEU A 188 6.20 10.43 4.92
C LEU A 188 6.89 11.78 5.21
N PHE A 189 7.15 12.56 4.17
CA PHE A 189 7.89 13.81 4.26
C PHE A 189 7.49 14.75 3.13
N SER A 190 7.34 16.04 3.43
CA SER A 190 7.19 17.11 2.44
C SER A 190 7.92 18.34 2.94
N ARG A 191 8.83 18.88 2.12
CA ARG A 191 9.59 20.09 2.46
C ARG A 191 9.94 20.89 1.22
N ALA A 192 9.78 22.21 1.34
CA ALA A 192 10.24 23.15 0.33
C ALA A 192 11.78 23.20 0.31
N VAL A 193 12.34 23.33 -0.89
CA VAL A 193 13.78 23.52 -1.07
C VAL A 193 14.12 24.98 -0.77
N LEU A 194 15.23 25.22 -0.07
CA LEU A 194 15.68 26.58 0.21
C LEU A 194 16.08 27.29 -1.10
N PRO A 195 15.71 28.55 -1.31
CA PRO A 195 16.28 29.35 -2.38
C PRO A 195 17.78 29.53 -2.20
N SER A 196 18.51 29.62 -3.31
CA SER A 196 19.97 29.76 -3.31
C SER A 196 20.47 31.08 -2.73
N GLY A 197 19.62 32.12 -2.80
CA GLY A 197 19.94 33.48 -2.36
C GLY A 197 20.81 34.26 -3.36
N VAL A 198 21.10 33.70 -4.53
CA VAL A 198 21.76 34.38 -5.66
C VAL A 198 20.81 34.40 -6.85
N ALA A 199 21.03 35.32 -7.78
CA ALA A 199 20.12 35.54 -8.91
C ALA A 199 20.26 34.52 -10.04
N SER A 200 21.37 33.77 -10.08
CA SER A 200 21.69 32.79 -11.12
C SER A 200 22.69 31.78 -10.55
N LYS A 201 22.67 30.54 -11.05
CA LYS A 201 23.68 29.48 -10.82
C LYS A 201 23.78 28.99 -9.38
N GLY A 202 22.86 29.44 -8.55
CA GLY A 202 22.81 29.03 -7.16
C GLY A 202 22.43 27.56 -7.03
N LEU A 203 22.93 26.90 -5.99
CA LEU A 203 22.69 25.49 -5.74
C LEU A 203 22.04 25.31 -4.37
N SER A 204 21.07 24.41 -4.33
CA SER A 204 20.35 24.03 -3.12
C SER A 204 20.31 22.52 -2.98
N PHE A 205 20.66 21.99 -1.81
CA PHE A 205 20.56 20.59 -1.50
C PHE A 205 19.43 20.35 -0.51
N LEU A 206 18.62 19.32 -0.75
CA LEU A 206 17.65 18.81 0.20
C LEU A 206 17.70 17.29 0.21
N GLY A 207 17.99 16.72 1.38
CA GLY A 207 17.97 15.29 1.66
C GLY A 207 17.19 14.98 2.94
N VAL A 208 16.59 13.80 2.97
CA VAL A 208 15.88 13.25 4.12
C VAL A 208 16.37 11.84 4.41
N LEU A 209 16.52 11.52 5.69
CA LEU A 209 16.85 10.19 6.21
C LEU A 209 15.84 9.77 7.28
N PHE A 210 15.39 8.53 7.19
CA PHE A 210 14.59 7.84 8.21
C PHE A 210 15.45 6.77 8.88
N ASP A 211 15.52 6.80 10.21
CA ASP A 211 16.35 5.91 11.02
C ASP A 211 15.53 5.02 11.98
N ALA A 212 14.19 5.12 11.95
CA ALA A 212 13.27 4.33 12.78
C ALA A 212 12.57 3.18 12.04
N GLY A 213 12.97 2.91 10.78
CA GLY A 213 12.52 1.76 9.98
C GLY A 213 11.56 2.12 8.83
N GLU A 214 11.21 3.40 8.68
CA GLU A 214 10.42 3.87 7.54
C GLU A 214 11.21 3.70 6.22
N ARG A 215 10.47 3.47 5.13
CA ARG A 215 11.05 3.23 3.80
C ARG A 215 10.35 4.09 2.77
N ILE A 216 11.13 4.90 2.06
CA ILE A 216 10.68 5.71 0.93
C ILE A 216 10.58 4.80 -0.28
N ALA A 217 9.36 4.56 -0.78
CA ALA A 217 9.11 3.77 -1.99
C ALA A 217 8.98 4.65 -3.25
N ARG A 218 8.54 5.90 -3.06
CA ARG A 218 8.38 6.89 -4.14
C ARG A 218 8.80 8.28 -3.66
N VAL A 219 9.45 9.04 -4.53
CA VAL A 219 9.74 10.47 -4.32
C VAL A 219 9.07 11.27 -5.44
N ARG A 220 8.46 12.39 -5.08
CA ARG A 220 8.05 13.43 -6.01
C ARG A 220 8.94 14.66 -5.80
N LEU A 221 9.58 15.10 -6.86
CA LEU A 221 10.30 16.37 -6.92
C LEU A 221 9.47 17.36 -7.71
N THR A 222 9.29 18.56 -7.17
CA THR A 222 8.82 19.73 -7.91
C THR A 222 10.02 20.65 -8.09
N SER A 223 10.36 20.97 -9.34
CA SER A 223 11.54 21.76 -9.71
C SER A 223 11.11 23.12 -10.23
N GLY A 224 10.87 24.05 -9.31
CA GLY A 224 10.45 25.41 -9.60
C GLY A 224 8.94 25.58 -9.72
N SER A 225 8.52 26.80 -10.02
CA SER A 225 7.11 27.18 -10.19
C SER A 225 6.56 26.86 -11.59
N ALA A 226 7.46 26.58 -12.54
CA ALA A 226 7.12 26.24 -13.91
C ALA A 226 8.14 25.24 -14.50
N PRO A 227 7.76 24.51 -15.57
CA PRO A 227 8.72 23.71 -16.34
C PRO A 227 9.91 24.53 -16.82
N ILE A 228 11.10 23.92 -16.91
CA ILE A 228 12.34 24.61 -17.35
C ILE A 228 12.29 25.09 -18.82
N ASP A 229 11.40 24.49 -19.62
CA ASP A 229 11.13 24.85 -21.01
C ASP A 229 10.05 25.94 -21.16
N THR A 230 9.61 26.55 -20.05
CA THR A 230 8.64 27.66 -20.08
C THR A 230 9.26 28.90 -20.70
N ALA A 231 8.54 29.55 -21.63
CA ALA A 231 8.97 30.81 -22.21
C ALA A 231 9.07 31.92 -21.14
N TYR A 232 10.12 32.75 -21.23
CA TYR A 232 10.29 33.91 -20.37
C TYR A 232 9.06 34.81 -20.38
N GLN A 233 8.59 35.15 -19.19
CA GLN A 233 7.45 36.03 -18.93
C GLN A 233 7.79 36.97 -17.77
N THR A 234 6.94 37.96 -17.49
CA THR A 234 7.13 38.87 -16.36
C THR A 234 5.98 38.71 -15.37
N PRO A 235 6.23 38.32 -14.10
CA PRO A 235 7.55 37.98 -13.52
C PRO A 235 8.15 36.69 -14.14
N PRO A 236 9.48 36.52 -14.10
CA PRO A 236 10.14 35.32 -14.62
C PRO A 236 9.60 34.05 -13.96
N PRO A 237 9.26 33.00 -14.73
CA PRO A 237 8.99 31.69 -14.17
C PRO A 237 10.28 31.11 -13.57
N ASP A 238 10.18 30.49 -12.39
CA ASP A 238 11.29 29.78 -11.76
C ASP A 238 11.33 28.34 -12.29
N GLY A 239 12.34 28.04 -13.11
CA GLY A 239 12.53 26.75 -13.77
C GLY A 239 13.85 26.11 -13.32
N VAL A 240 13.74 25.05 -12.54
CA VAL A 240 14.88 24.48 -11.81
C VAL A 240 15.38 23.20 -12.47
N ALA A 241 16.69 23.07 -12.65
CA ALA A 241 17.30 21.79 -13.04
C ALA A 241 17.69 20.99 -11.79
N LEU A 242 18.00 19.71 -11.98
CA LEU A 242 18.36 18.81 -10.90
C LEU A 242 19.76 18.26 -11.13
N ASP A 243 20.51 18.15 -10.04
CA ASP A 243 21.83 17.54 -10.00
C ASP A 243 21.98 16.68 -8.75
N ASP A 244 22.99 15.81 -8.78
CA ASP A 244 23.16 14.56 -8.06
C ASP A 244 21.97 14.05 -7.24
N PHE A 245 21.39 12.93 -7.69
CA PHE A 245 20.52 12.13 -6.84
C PHE A 245 21.36 11.19 -5.99
N ILE A 246 21.14 11.25 -4.68
CA ILE A 246 21.85 10.44 -3.68
C ILE A 246 20.81 9.72 -2.83
N TYR A 247 20.92 8.41 -2.70
CA TYR A 247 19.94 7.62 -1.94
C TYR A 247 20.57 6.38 -1.34
N SER A 248 20.04 5.90 -0.22
CA SER A 248 20.52 4.63 0.37
C SER A 248 20.35 3.50 -0.65
N GLU A 249 21.12 2.42 -0.49
CA GLU A 249 20.98 1.23 -1.32
C GLU A 249 19.51 0.76 -1.40
N PRO A 250 18.92 0.67 -2.61
CA PRO A 250 17.57 0.15 -2.76
C PRO A 250 17.49 -1.31 -2.31
N GLN A 251 16.99 -1.52 -1.10
CA GLN A 251 16.65 -2.86 -0.63
C GLN A 251 15.23 -3.16 -1.08
N ALA A 252 14.97 -4.43 -1.41
CA ALA A 252 13.61 -4.91 -1.60
C ALA A 252 12.75 -4.34 -0.47
N LEU A 253 11.62 -3.75 -0.81
CA LEU A 253 10.61 -3.57 0.21
C LEU A 253 10.29 -4.99 0.69
N ALA A 254 10.01 -5.13 1.98
CA ALA A 254 9.03 -6.15 2.30
C ALA A 254 7.80 -5.70 1.51
N GLU A 255 7.60 -6.25 0.31
CA GLU A 255 6.36 -6.07 -0.43
C GLU A 255 5.26 -6.31 0.63
N PRO A 256 4.11 -5.61 0.60
CA PRO A 256 2.93 -6.31 1.07
C PRO A 256 2.89 -7.56 0.17
N LEU A 257 3.35 -8.73 0.65
CA LEU A 257 3.84 -9.80 -0.23
C LEU A 257 2.95 -10.02 -1.47
N GLY A 258 3.46 -9.72 -2.65
CA GLY A 258 2.80 -9.96 -3.94
C GLY A 258 1.27 -9.80 -4.00
N THR A 259 0.58 -10.89 -4.27
CA THR A 259 -0.84 -10.98 -4.61
C THR A 259 -1.71 -11.21 -3.37
N SER A 260 -2.62 -10.29 -3.05
CA SER A 260 -3.56 -10.44 -1.93
C SER A 260 -4.83 -11.19 -2.30
N TYR A 261 -5.23 -12.10 -1.41
CA TYR A 261 -6.49 -12.84 -1.43
C TYR A 261 -7.21 -12.64 -0.10
N TRP A 262 -8.49 -12.31 -0.14
CA TRP A 262 -9.27 -11.94 1.05
C TRP A 262 -10.38 -12.94 1.35
N ILE A 263 -10.44 -13.38 2.59
CA ILE A 263 -11.62 -14.03 3.14
C ILE A 263 -12.35 -12.96 3.95
N GLY A 264 -13.55 -12.60 3.50
CA GLY A 264 -14.29 -11.45 4.04
C GLY A 264 -14.44 -11.54 5.57
N GLY A 265 -14.87 -12.71 6.07
CA GLY A 265 -14.88 -13.00 7.50
C GLY A 265 -14.53 -14.46 7.75
N ALA A 266 -13.44 -14.70 8.49
CA ALA A 266 -13.02 -16.01 8.96
C ALA A 266 -13.38 -16.15 10.45
N PRO A 267 -14.46 -16.88 10.79
CA PRO A 267 -14.88 -17.06 12.18
C PRO A 267 -14.16 -18.23 12.87
N ARG A 268 -14.07 -18.11 14.19
CA ARG A 268 -13.82 -19.18 15.16
C ARG A 268 -14.67 -18.90 16.38
N GLY A 269 -15.44 -19.86 16.86
CA GLY A 269 -16.16 -19.72 18.13
C GLY A 269 -17.64 -20.12 18.10
N PRO A 270 -18.38 -19.86 19.18
CA PRO A 270 -19.82 -20.16 19.27
C PRO A 270 -20.67 -19.40 18.27
N GLY A 271 -21.78 -19.99 17.87
CA GLY A 271 -22.91 -19.30 17.25
C GLY A 271 -24.24 -19.73 17.87
N ASN A 272 -25.35 -19.32 17.24
CA ASN A 272 -26.69 -19.67 17.70
C ASN A 272 -26.92 -21.19 17.66
N ASN A 273 -27.87 -21.67 18.47
CA ASN A 273 -28.34 -23.07 18.48
C ASN A 273 -27.18 -24.08 18.60
N ASP A 274 -26.28 -23.85 19.58
CA ASP A 274 -25.09 -24.66 19.88
C ASP A 274 -24.08 -24.86 18.74
N SER A 275 -24.17 -24.07 17.66
CA SER A 275 -23.19 -24.12 16.57
C SER A 275 -21.79 -23.69 17.02
N ARG A 276 -20.75 -24.27 16.41
CA ARG A 276 -19.35 -23.94 16.66
C ARG A 276 -18.60 -23.81 15.35
N TRP A 277 -18.21 -22.59 15.04
CA TRP A 277 -17.62 -22.23 13.76
C TRP A 277 -16.10 -22.31 13.83
N ARG A 278 -15.48 -22.84 12.79
CA ARG A 278 -14.02 -22.86 12.61
C ARG A 278 -13.67 -22.67 11.15
N THR A 279 -12.57 -21.98 10.87
CA THR A 279 -12.12 -21.72 9.50
C THR A 279 -10.94 -22.60 9.13
N THR A 280 -11.13 -23.45 8.13
CA THR A 280 -10.07 -24.16 7.42
C THR A 280 -9.62 -23.31 6.23
N LEU A 281 -8.31 -23.15 6.05
CA LEU A 281 -7.71 -22.44 4.93
C LEU A 281 -6.86 -23.39 4.08
N SER A 282 -6.98 -23.30 2.75
CA SER A 282 -6.13 -24.03 1.81
C SER A 282 -5.46 -23.08 0.83
N LEU A 283 -4.14 -23.21 0.72
CA LEU A 283 -3.27 -22.45 -0.17
C LEU A 283 -2.65 -23.42 -1.19
N HIS A 284 -2.95 -23.24 -2.48
CA HIS A 284 -2.38 -24.06 -3.53
C HIS A 284 -1.53 -23.21 -4.49
N ALA A 285 -0.25 -23.55 -4.62
CA ALA A 285 0.66 -22.90 -5.55
C ALA A 285 0.44 -23.48 -6.95
N ALA A 286 -0.23 -22.72 -7.83
CA ALA A 286 -0.55 -23.19 -9.18
C ALA A 286 0.70 -23.30 -10.08
N SER A 287 1.77 -22.58 -9.75
CA SER A 287 3.04 -22.65 -10.48
C SER A 287 3.92 -23.80 -9.97
N GLY A 288 4.87 -24.25 -10.80
CA GLY A 288 5.89 -25.22 -10.37
C GLY A 288 6.96 -24.65 -9.42
N ALA A 289 6.96 -23.34 -9.15
CA ALA A 289 7.86 -22.71 -8.19
C ALA A 289 7.22 -22.66 -6.78
N PRO A 290 8.01 -22.82 -5.70
CA PRO A 290 7.51 -22.61 -4.34
C PRO A 290 6.96 -21.19 -4.16
N ALA A 291 5.87 -21.07 -3.40
CA ALA A 291 5.24 -19.80 -3.05
C ALA A 291 5.53 -19.45 -1.60
N GLN A 292 6.04 -18.25 -1.33
CA GLN A 292 6.08 -17.67 0.01
C GLN A 292 4.78 -16.93 0.28
N TYR A 293 4.22 -17.11 1.47
CA TYR A 293 3.01 -16.39 1.90
C TYR A 293 3.15 -15.78 3.29
N GLU A 294 2.33 -14.77 3.55
CA GLU A 294 1.95 -14.30 4.88
C GLU A 294 0.43 -14.33 5.00
N LEU A 295 -0.04 -14.83 6.14
CA LEU A 295 -1.41 -14.72 6.60
C LEU A 295 -1.50 -13.49 7.48
N ARG A 296 -2.50 -12.64 7.27
CA ARG A 296 -2.79 -11.48 8.13
C ARG A 296 -4.25 -11.52 8.57
N TYR A 297 -4.48 -11.68 9.85
CA TYR A 297 -5.82 -11.70 10.44
C TYR A 297 -6.06 -10.41 11.20
N TYR A 298 -7.11 -9.68 10.81
CA TYR A 298 -7.36 -8.33 11.29
C TYR A 298 -8.41 -8.35 12.41
N LEU A 299 -7.99 -7.89 13.59
CA LEU A 299 -8.83 -7.72 14.77
C LEU A 299 -8.80 -6.27 15.24
N ALA A 300 -9.80 -5.86 16.01
CA ALA A 300 -9.79 -4.55 16.68
C ALA A 300 -8.57 -4.39 17.62
N SER A 301 -8.06 -5.49 18.18
CA SER A 301 -6.85 -5.53 19.01
C SER A 301 -5.52 -5.52 18.21
N GLY A 302 -5.58 -5.27 16.90
CA GLY A 302 -4.43 -5.31 16.00
C GLY A 302 -4.33 -6.60 15.18
N VAL A 303 -3.37 -6.63 14.26
CA VAL A 303 -3.21 -7.71 13.28
C VAL A 303 -2.45 -8.88 13.90
N ARG A 304 -2.80 -10.11 13.51
CA ARG A 304 -2.02 -11.33 13.77
C ARG A 304 -1.46 -11.86 12.47
N THR A 305 -0.18 -12.22 12.47
CA THR A 305 0.50 -12.64 11.24
C THR A 305 1.18 -14.00 11.39
N SER A 306 1.25 -14.74 10.29
CA SER A 306 2.05 -15.96 10.19
C SER A 306 2.54 -16.13 8.77
N SER A 307 3.83 -16.38 8.60
CA SER A 307 4.44 -16.61 7.29
C SER A 307 4.82 -18.07 7.08
N GLY A 308 4.99 -18.45 5.83
CA GLY A 308 5.55 -19.75 5.48
C GLY A 308 5.61 -19.94 3.98
N SER A 309 5.79 -21.19 3.56
CA SER A 309 5.85 -21.56 2.16
C SER A 309 4.88 -22.68 1.79
N VAL A 310 4.50 -22.70 0.51
CA VAL A 310 3.83 -23.80 -0.18
C VAL A 310 4.79 -24.33 -1.24
N ALA A 311 4.98 -25.65 -1.32
CA ALA A 311 5.80 -26.24 -2.38
C ALA A 311 5.19 -25.94 -3.76
N GLY A 312 6.01 -25.81 -4.80
CA GLY A 312 5.52 -25.60 -6.16
C GLY A 312 4.65 -26.75 -6.63
N GLY A 313 3.49 -26.45 -7.22
CA GLY A 313 2.44 -27.40 -7.58
C GLY A 313 1.76 -28.08 -6.37
N GLY A 314 2.12 -27.67 -5.15
CA GLY A 314 1.66 -28.26 -3.91
C GLY A 314 0.54 -27.46 -3.24
N GLN A 315 0.01 -28.03 -2.16
CA GLN A 315 -0.99 -27.39 -1.31
C GLN A 315 -0.55 -27.40 0.15
N ARG A 316 -0.88 -26.34 0.88
CA ARG A 316 -0.81 -26.26 2.33
C ARG A 316 -2.21 -26.00 2.89
N THR A 317 -2.59 -26.75 3.93
CA THR A 317 -3.88 -26.61 4.60
C THR A 317 -3.67 -26.27 6.08
N PHE A 318 -4.56 -25.44 6.61
CA PHE A 318 -4.66 -25.08 8.02
C PHE A 318 -6.05 -25.43 8.50
N ASP A 319 -6.19 -26.41 9.40
CA ASP A 319 -7.51 -26.90 9.83
C ASP A 319 -8.26 -25.92 10.75
N ASP A 320 -7.52 -25.03 11.43
CA ASP A 320 -8.05 -23.94 12.26
C ASP A 320 -7.11 -22.74 12.16
N VAL A 321 -7.23 -21.99 11.07
CA VAL A 321 -6.31 -20.88 10.78
C VAL A 321 -6.45 -19.75 11.79
N VAL A 322 -7.67 -19.50 12.28
CA VAL A 322 -7.92 -18.44 13.26
C VAL A 322 -7.36 -18.84 14.62
N GLY A 323 -7.56 -20.09 15.05
CA GLY A 323 -6.98 -20.61 16.28
C GLY A 323 -5.46 -20.62 16.25
N LEU A 324 -4.86 -20.94 15.10
CA LEU A 324 -3.42 -20.86 14.88
C LEU A 324 -2.88 -19.43 15.03
N LEU A 325 -3.55 -18.45 14.43
CA LEU A 325 -3.07 -17.06 14.39
C LEU A 325 -3.30 -16.30 15.70
N THR A 326 -4.37 -16.64 16.42
CA THR A 326 -4.84 -15.84 17.58
C THR A 326 -4.67 -16.56 18.91
N GLY A 327 -4.84 -17.88 18.95
CA GLY A 327 -5.09 -18.65 20.18
C GLY A 327 -6.50 -18.46 20.77
N ASP A 328 -7.27 -17.49 20.27
CA ASP A 328 -8.56 -17.06 20.82
C ASP A 328 -9.68 -18.00 20.41
N GLN A 329 -10.50 -18.44 21.38
CA GLN A 329 -11.62 -19.37 21.16
C GLN A 329 -12.86 -18.71 20.55
N ASP A 330 -12.87 -17.39 20.42
CA ASP A 330 -13.97 -16.60 19.87
C ASP A 330 -13.40 -15.36 19.16
N ALA A 331 -13.39 -15.42 17.83
CA ALA A 331 -12.85 -14.37 16.98
C ALA A 331 -13.48 -14.43 15.58
N VAL A 332 -13.78 -13.26 15.02
CA VAL A 332 -14.20 -13.12 13.63
C VAL A 332 -13.63 -11.82 13.06
N GLY A 333 -13.10 -11.92 11.85
CA GLY A 333 -12.48 -10.78 11.17
C GLY A 333 -12.02 -11.16 9.77
N PRO A 334 -11.57 -10.17 8.98
CA PRO A 334 -10.98 -10.42 7.68
C PRO A 334 -9.68 -11.20 7.82
N LEU A 335 -9.47 -12.14 6.90
CA LEU A 335 -8.20 -12.84 6.73
C LEU A 335 -7.65 -12.53 5.35
N GLU A 336 -6.45 -11.99 5.29
CA GLU A 336 -5.69 -11.76 4.08
C GLU A 336 -4.62 -12.83 3.92
N VAL A 337 -4.52 -13.38 2.72
CA VAL A 337 -3.38 -14.21 2.29
C VAL A 337 -2.61 -13.40 1.27
N VAL A 338 -1.33 -13.21 1.55
CA VAL A 338 -0.44 -12.31 0.84
C VAL A 338 0.68 -13.18 0.30
N SER A 339 0.88 -13.28 -1.01
CA SER A 339 1.77 -14.30 -1.62
C SER A 339 2.67 -13.74 -2.72
N ASP A 340 3.94 -14.11 -2.76
CA ASP A 340 4.91 -13.67 -3.77
C ASP A 340 4.60 -14.14 -5.20
N VAL A 341 3.89 -15.26 -5.33
CA VAL A 341 3.35 -15.79 -6.59
C VAL A 341 1.84 -16.04 -6.47
N PRO A 342 1.09 -16.09 -7.59
CA PRO A 342 -0.34 -16.39 -7.57
C PRO A 342 -0.65 -17.74 -6.91
N LEU A 343 -1.62 -17.73 -6.00
CA LEU A 343 -2.19 -18.89 -5.34
C LEU A 343 -3.64 -19.11 -5.78
N ASN A 344 -4.08 -20.37 -5.71
CA ASN A 344 -5.49 -20.69 -5.55
C ASN A 344 -5.78 -20.76 -4.05
N VAL A 345 -6.57 -19.82 -3.55
CA VAL A 345 -6.91 -19.71 -2.12
C VAL A 345 -8.38 -20.08 -1.92
N ALA A 346 -8.61 -21.10 -1.11
CA ALA A 346 -9.95 -21.55 -0.74
C ALA A 346 -10.07 -21.65 0.77
N PHE A 347 -11.29 -21.51 1.26
CA PHE A 347 -11.59 -21.68 2.67
C PHE A 347 -12.86 -22.52 2.85
N THR A 348 -12.94 -23.18 3.99
CA THR A 348 -14.12 -23.88 4.46
C THR A 348 -14.42 -23.39 5.87
N VAL A 349 -15.66 -22.99 6.11
CA VAL A 349 -16.14 -22.73 7.47
C VAL A 349 -16.96 -23.93 7.90
N VAL A 350 -16.48 -24.62 8.94
CA VAL A 350 -17.10 -25.82 9.49
C VAL A 350 -17.87 -25.43 10.75
N ASN A 351 -19.10 -25.93 10.85
CA ASN A 351 -19.90 -26.00 12.06
C ASN A 351 -19.69 -27.36 12.72
N ASP A 352 -18.90 -27.39 13.79
CA ASP A 352 -18.49 -28.59 14.52
C ASP A 352 -19.36 -28.76 15.78
N ILE A 353 -20.56 -29.32 15.61
CA ILE A 353 -21.58 -29.31 16.68
C ILE A 353 -21.11 -30.21 17.83
N PRO A 354 -21.03 -29.70 19.08
CA PRO A 354 -20.56 -30.49 20.21
C PRO A 354 -21.39 -31.76 20.44
N ALA A 355 -20.76 -32.83 20.92
CA ALA A 355 -21.45 -34.08 21.25
C ALA A 355 -22.55 -33.92 22.32
N GLY A 356 -22.51 -32.83 23.10
CA GLY A 356 -23.53 -32.49 24.09
C GLY A 356 -24.56 -31.46 23.63
N ALA A 357 -24.57 -31.07 22.36
CA ALA A 357 -25.54 -30.10 21.83
C ALA A 357 -26.96 -30.67 21.85
N GLU A 358 -27.95 -29.80 22.08
CA GLU A 358 -29.36 -30.19 22.12
C GLU A 358 -29.86 -30.66 20.75
N CYS A 359 -29.35 -30.04 19.67
CA CYS A 359 -29.70 -30.33 18.30
C CYS A 359 -28.49 -30.91 17.54
N TYR A 360 -28.68 -32.09 16.92
CA TYR A 360 -27.67 -32.77 16.08
C TYR A 360 -26.30 -32.98 16.74
N PRO A 361 -26.24 -33.60 17.93
CA PRO A 361 -24.98 -33.78 18.68
C PRO A 361 -23.93 -34.52 17.84
N GLY A 362 -22.75 -33.90 17.70
CA GLY A 362 -21.62 -34.46 16.96
C GLY A 362 -21.72 -34.40 15.43
N ALA A 363 -22.72 -33.69 14.88
CA ALA A 363 -22.82 -33.47 13.44
C ALA A 363 -21.86 -32.37 12.96
N GLY A 364 -21.39 -32.49 11.73
CA GLY A 364 -20.57 -31.49 11.04
C GLY A 364 -21.29 -30.97 9.81
N PHE A 365 -21.53 -29.65 9.74
CA PHE A 365 -22.00 -28.97 8.53
C PHE A 365 -20.96 -27.98 8.06
N SER A 366 -20.91 -27.65 6.78
CA SER A 366 -19.88 -26.72 6.29
C SER A 366 -20.28 -26.04 5.01
N PHE A 367 -19.80 -24.81 4.84
CA PHE A 367 -19.75 -24.15 3.55
C PHE A 367 -18.31 -23.89 3.14
N ALA A 368 -18.07 -23.83 1.84
CA ALA A 368 -16.77 -23.50 1.27
C ALA A 368 -16.90 -22.42 0.21
N GLY A 369 -15.83 -21.65 0.01
CA GLY A 369 -15.76 -20.62 -1.00
C GLY A 369 -14.32 -20.32 -1.42
N PRO A 370 -14.13 -19.74 -2.61
CA PRO A 370 -12.86 -19.13 -2.95
C PRO A 370 -12.68 -17.84 -2.14
N ALA A 371 -11.44 -17.49 -1.81
CA ALA A 371 -11.12 -16.15 -1.36
C ALA A 371 -11.35 -15.13 -2.48
N PHE A 372 -11.62 -13.88 -2.12
CA PHE A 372 -11.69 -12.76 -3.03
C PHE A 372 -10.28 -12.44 -3.56
N GLY A 373 -10.04 -12.67 -4.83
CA GLY A 373 -8.75 -12.46 -5.47
C GLY A 373 -8.47 -10.99 -5.85
N PRO A 374 -7.33 -10.73 -6.51
CA PRO A 374 -6.97 -9.41 -6.99
C PRO A 374 -8.05 -8.78 -7.85
N GLY A 375 -8.38 -7.52 -7.56
CA GLY A 375 -9.39 -6.76 -8.32
C GLY A 375 -10.84 -7.12 -8.00
N GLU A 376 -11.12 -8.17 -7.20
CA GLU A 376 -12.48 -8.50 -6.75
C GLU A 376 -13.00 -7.53 -5.67
N PRO A 377 -12.23 -7.12 -4.65
CA PRO A 377 -12.64 -6.06 -3.74
C PRO A 377 -13.12 -4.82 -4.50
N LEU A 378 -14.30 -4.32 -4.13
CA LEU A 378 -14.98 -3.25 -4.85
C LEU A 378 -14.18 -1.93 -4.72
N PRO A 379 -13.93 -1.22 -5.83
CA PRO A 379 -13.38 0.12 -5.79
C PRO A 379 -14.44 1.11 -5.29
N THR A 380 -14.04 2.37 -5.11
CA THR A 380 -14.98 3.48 -4.91
C THR A 380 -16.03 3.49 -6.01
N PHE A 381 -17.31 3.60 -5.64
CA PHE A 381 -18.46 3.52 -6.56
C PHE A 381 -18.64 2.18 -7.28
N GLY A 382 -17.92 1.14 -6.85
CA GLY A 382 -18.16 -0.23 -7.32
C GLY A 382 -19.48 -0.78 -6.78
N THR A 383 -20.08 -1.68 -7.57
CA THR A 383 -21.31 -2.40 -7.22
C THR A 383 -21.08 -3.90 -7.33
N ALA A 384 -21.69 -4.68 -6.43
CA ALA A 384 -21.85 -6.13 -6.58
C ALA A 384 -23.22 -6.60 -6.07
N PHE A 385 -23.57 -7.84 -6.39
CA PHE A 385 -24.85 -8.46 -6.07
C PHE A 385 -24.63 -9.79 -5.34
N ILE A 386 -25.48 -10.03 -4.35
CA ILE A 386 -25.64 -11.30 -3.64
C ILE A 386 -27.05 -11.79 -3.97
N SER A 387 -27.17 -13.04 -4.40
CA SER A 387 -28.46 -13.63 -4.81
C SER A 387 -28.86 -14.76 -3.87
N GLN A 388 -30.12 -15.19 -3.95
CA GLN A 388 -30.66 -16.35 -3.22
C GLN A 388 -30.74 -16.17 -1.69
N LEU A 389 -30.96 -14.94 -1.23
CA LEU A 389 -31.25 -14.70 0.18
C LEU A 389 -32.65 -15.20 0.53
N GLU A 390 -32.77 -15.78 1.72
CA GLU A 390 -34.02 -16.25 2.30
C GLU A 390 -34.11 -15.86 3.79
N GLU A 391 -35.28 -15.39 4.19
CA GLU A 391 -35.66 -15.19 5.59
C GLU A 391 -37.05 -15.79 5.78
N SER A 392 -37.12 -16.91 6.49
CA SER A 392 -38.34 -17.70 6.67
C SER A 392 -38.30 -18.43 8.02
N PRO A 393 -39.39 -19.12 8.43
CA PRO A 393 -39.31 -20.04 9.55
C PRO A 393 -38.22 -21.11 9.37
N ARG A 394 -37.90 -21.48 8.12
CA ARG A 394 -36.90 -22.48 7.79
C ARG A 394 -35.48 -21.93 7.80
N ALA A 395 -35.24 -20.73 7.28
CA ALA A 395 -33.89 -20.23 7.04
C ALA A 395 -33.70 -18.78 7.47
N ARG A 396 -32.48 -18.40 7.82
CA ARG A 396 -32.10 -17.03 8.19
C ARG A 396 -30.91 -16.56 7.35
N ALA A 397 -30.99 -15.34 6.81
CA ALA A 397 -29.89 -14.72 6.09
C ALA A 397 -29.07 -13.81 7.01
N ASN A 398 -27.74 -13.82 6.89
CA ASN A 398 -26.87 -12.78 7.45
C ASN A 398 -26.11 -12.14 6.30
N VAL A 399 -25.84 -10.84 6.38
CA VAL A 399 -25.04 -10.12 5.39
C VAL A 399 -23.82 -9.52 6.06
N ALA A 400 -22.64 -9.88 5.57
CA ALA A 400 -21.37 -9.41 6.07
C ALA A 400 -20.66 -8.53 5.04
N VAL A 401 -19.98 -7.50 5.54
CA VAL A 401 -19.20 -6.57 4.73
C VAL A 401 -17.85 -6.34 5.41
N SER A 402 -16.79 -6.34 4.62
CA SER A 402 -15.44 -6.08 5.10
C SER A 402 -14.77 -5.00 4.27
N ASN A 403 -13.98 -4.18 4.95
CA ASN A 403 -12.99 -3.32 4.33
C ASN A 403 -11.66 -4.07 4.28
N THR A 404 -11.02 -4.07 3.12
CA THR A 404 -9.73 -4.72 2.85
C THR A 404 -8.61 -3.68 2.66
N SER A 405 -8.87 -2.41 2.99
CA SER A 405 -7.93 -1.31 2.83
C SER A 405 -7.55 -0.66 4.17
N GLY A 406 -6.43 0.05 4.16
CA GLY A 406 -5.94 0.82 5.31
C GLY A 406 -6.67 2.15 5.54
N ALA A 407 -7.65 2.50 4.70
CA ALA A 407 -8.45 3.71 4.82
C ALA A 407 -9.91 3.36 5.13
N PRO A 408 -10.69 4.23 5.79
CA PRO A 408 -12.13 4.00 6.00
C PRO A 408 -12.90 3.88 4.68
N ALA A 409 -13.98 3.10 4.70
CA ALA A 409 -14.89 2.92 3.58
C ALA A 409 -16.36 2.98 4.05
N LYS A 410 -17.27 3.24 3.11
CA LYS A 410 -18.71 3.21 3.35
C LYS A 410 -19.40 2.46 2.23
N ALA A 411 -20.32 1.57 2.57
CA ALA A 411 -21.13 0.82 1.61
C ALA A 411 -22.61 0.92 1.92
N ARG A 412 -23.46 0.78 0.90
CA ARG A 412 -24.91 0.64 1.02
C ARG A 412 -25.32 -0.76 0.60
N VAL A 413 -26.11 -1.42 1.44
CA VAL A 413 -26.74 -2.71 1.13
C VAL A 413 -28.22 -2.48 0.88
N SER A 414 -28.70 -2.83 -0.32
CA SER A 414 -30.10 -2.67 -0.74
C SER A 414 -30.71 -4.01 -1.11
N PHE A 415 -31.94 -4.30 -0.69
CA PHE A 415 -32.60 -5.59 -0.92
C PHE A 415 -33.78 -5.45 -1.88
N VAL A 416 -33.89 -6.42 -2.78
CA VAL A 416 -34.92 -6.48 -3.83
C VAL A 416 -35.50 -7.90 -3.87
N ARG A 417 -36.82 -8.02 -3.93
CA ARG A 417 -37.52 -9.31 -4.11
C ARG A 417 -37.29 -9.87 -5.51
N GLY A 418 -37.59 -11.15 -5.70
CA GLY A 418 -37.49 -11.81 -7.00
C GLY A 418 -38.34 -11.18 -8.12
N ASP A 419 -39.40 -10.43 -7.77
CA ASP A 419 -40.23 -9.68 -8.71
C ASP A 419 -39.70 -8.28 -9.05
N GLY A 420 -38.55 -7.89 -8.47
CA GLY A 420 -37.94 -6.57 -8.67
C GLY A 420 -38.43 -5.48 -7.70
N SER A 421 -39.39 -5.77 -6.80
CA SER A 421 -39.83 -4.79 -5.81
C SER A 421 -38.78 -4.56 -4.73
N ALA A 422 -38.55 -3.29 -4.38
CA ALA A 422 -37.62 -2.93 -3.32
C ALA A 422 -38.17 -3.33 -1.93
N ILE A 423 -37.30 -3.85 -1.07
CA ILE A 423 -37.59 -4.08 0.35
C ILE A 423 -37.07 -2.90 1.18
N GLY A 424 -35.82 -2.49 0.96
CA GLY A 424 -35.19 -1.39 1.69
C GLY A 424 -33.67 -1.41 1.57
N SER A 425 -33.01 -0.45 2.21
CA SER A 425 -31.55 -0.35 2.23
C SER A 425 -31.01 0.17 3.56
N TYR A 426 -29.77 -0.16 3.88
CA TYR A 426 -29.02 0.45 4.99
C TYR A 426 -27.57 0.72 4.60
N ASP A 427 -26.95 1.69 5.28
CA ASP A 427 -25.55 2.03 5.10
C ASP A 427 -24.68 1.34 6.17
N VAL A 428 -23.44 1.05 5.80
CA VAL A 428 -22.42 0.44 6.65
C VAL A 428 -21.17 1.30 6.59
N ASP A 429 -20.80 1.89 7.72
CA ASP A 429 -19.53 2.59 7.89
C ASP A 429 -18.46 1.58 8.35
N LEU A 430 -17.30 1.56 7.69
CA LEU A 430 -16.21 0.62 7.92
C LEU A 430 -14.92 1.39 8.19
N GLY A 431 -14.31 1.16 9.35
CA GLY A 431 -12.92 1.52 9.61
C GLY A 431 -11.94 0.72 8.76
N PRO A 432 -10.65 1.09 8.77
CA PRO A 432 -9.58 0.32 8.12
C PRO A 432 -9.61 -1.15 8.54
N TYR A 433 -9.56 -2.06 7.57
CA TYR A 433 -9.55 -3.51 7.78
C TYR A 433 -10.70 -4.09 8.65
N GLN A 434 -11.81 -3.36 8.78
CA GLN A 434 -12.92 -3.77 9.63
C GLN A 434 -13.81 -4.81 8.93
N TRP A 435 -14.27 -5.81 9.67
CA TRP A 435 -15.42 -6.66 9.32
C TRP A 435 -16.63 -6.30 10.17
N THR A 436 -17.81 -6.40 9.57
CA THR A 436 -19.09 -6.32 10.27
C THR A 436 -20.10 -7.26 9.63
N GLN A 437 -21.09 -7.68 10.40
CA GLN A 437 -22.19 -8.49 9.94
C GLN A 437 -23.49 -8.00 10.53
N GLU A 438 -24.48 -7.84 9.65
CA GLU A 438 -25.86 -7.68 10.05
C GLU A 438 -26.51 -9.06 10.08
N ALA A 439 -26.94 -9.50 11.26
CA ALA A 439 -27.70 -10.73 11.41
C ALA A 439 -29.16 -10.48 11.02
N ARG A 440 -29.71 -11.31 10.14
CA ARG A 440 -31.14 -11.29 9.75
C ARG A 440 -31.65 -9.93 9.28
N PRO A 441 -30.96 -9.19 8.38
CA PRO A 441 -31.34 -7.83 8.01
C PRO A 441 -32.77 -7.72 7.46
N LEU A 442 -33.25 -8.75 6.74
CA LEU A 442 -34.60 -8.78 6.17
C LEU A 442 -35.68 -8.70 7.26
N SER A 443 -35.55 -9.50 8.31
CA SER A 443 -36.50 -9.46 9.43
C SER A 443 -36.21 -8.31 10.39
N ALA A 444 -34.95 -8.13 10.81
CA ALA A 444 -34.56 -7.20 11.86
C ALA A 444 -34.69 -5.72 11.47
N LYS A 445 -34.44 -5.37 10.20
CA LYS A 445 -34.53 -3.98 9.72
C LYS A 445 -35.80 -3.68 8.93
N PHE A 446 -36.33 -4.66 8.22
CA PHE A 446 -37.44 -4.45 7.26
C PHE A 446 -38.72 -5.22 7.60
N GLY A 447 -38.73 -6.05 8.65
CA GLY A 447 -39.92 -6.78 9.08
C GLY A 447 -40.33 -7.93 8.16
N GLU A 448 -39.49 -8.31 7.19
CA GLU A 448 -39.74 -9.46 6.32
C GLU A 448 -39.44 -10.76 7.08
N ALA A 449 -40.47 -11.53 7.43
CA ALA A 449 -40.32 -12.77 8.19
C ALA A 449 -40.52 -14.06 7.38
N ASN A 450 -40.95 -13.93 6.11
CA ASN A 450 -41.19 -15.06 5.22
C ASN A 450 -41.06 -14.64 3.74
N VAL A 451 -39.82 -14.47 3.29
CA VAL A 451 -39.46 -14.07 1.93
C VAL A 451 -38.28 -14.90 1.44
N SER A 452 -38.30 -15.30 0.17
CA SER A 452 -37.23 -16.05 -0.49
C SER A 452 -36.94 -15.48 -1.88
N GLY A 453 -35.80 -15.87 -2.45
CA GLY A 453 -35.36 -15.36 -3.76
C GLY A 453 -35.05 -13.86 -3.74
N VAL A 454 -34.61 -13.35 -2.58
CA VAL A 454 -34.20 -11.95 -2.44
C VAL A 454 -32.77 -11.79 -2.91
N SER A 455 -32.48 -10.67 -3.57
CA SER A 455 -31.13 -10.26 -3.92
C SER A 455 -30.73 -9.02 -3.12
N ALA A 456 -29.48 -8.97 -2.66
CA ALA A 456 -28.87 -7.77 -2.12
C ALA A 456 -27.92 -7.14 -3.15
N ARG A 457 -27.98 -5.82 -3.29
CA ARG A 457 -27.04 -5.00 -4.04
C ARG A 457 -26.16 -4.25 -3.04
N VAL A 458 -24.85 -4.33 -3.23
CA VAL A 458 -23.83 -3.66 -2.42
C VAL A 458 -23.18 -2.58 -3.26
N ASP A 459 -23.37 -1.31 -2.89
CA ASP A 459 -22.75 -0.15 -3.55
C ASP A 459 -21.73 0.51 -2.63
N VAL A 460 -20.50 0.72 -3.10
CA VAL A 460 -19.48 1.47 -2.35
C VAL A 460 -19.74 2.97 -2.50
N LEU A 461 -20.07 3.63 -1.41
CA LEU A 461 -20.38 5.06 -1.38
C LEU A 461 -19.12 5.94 -1.25
N SER A 462 -18.11 5.46 -0.51
CA SER A 462 -16.81 6.12 -0.34
C SER A 462 -15.73 5.12 0.08
N GLY A 463 -14.46 5.44 -0.17
CA GLY A 463 -13.35 4.51 0.05
C GLY A 463 -13.34 3.35 -0.95
N SER A 464 -12.45 2.38 -0.76
CA SER A 464 -12.25 1.26 -1.68
C SER A 464 -11.88 -0.02 -0.92
N GLY A 465 -11.87 -1.16 -1.59
CA GLY A 465 -11.52 -2.44 -1.00
C GLY A 465 -12.68 -3.05 -0.22
N VAL A 466 -13.92 -2.89 -0.68
CA VAL A 466 -15.08 -3.49 -0.01
C VAL A 466 -15.33 -4.89 -0.56
N VAL A 467 -15.37 -5.90 0.30
CA VAL A 467 -15.88 -7.23 -0.02
C VAL A 467 -17.15 -7.49 0.78
N ALA A 468 -18.08 -8.24 0.20
CA ALA A 468 -19.32 -8.60 0.87
C ALA A 468 -19.73 -10.02 0.54
N TYR A 469 -20.45 -10.64 1.45
CA TYR A 469 -21.05 -11.96 1.28
C TYR A 469 -22.26 -12.10 2.18
N ALA A 470 -23.06 -13.13 1.94
CA ALA A 470 -24.09 -13.55 2.84
C ALA A 470 -23.93 -15.02 3.23
N THR A 471 -24.54 -15.36 4.36
CA THR A 471 -24.84 -16.74 4.71
C THR A 471 -26.34 -16.91 4.80
N VAL A 472 -26.88 -18.00 4.27
CA VAL A 472 -28.25 -18.43 4.57
C VAL A 472 -28.13 -19.73 5.34
N ILE A 473 -28.73 -19.78 6.51
CA ILE A 473 -28.56 -20.88 7.47
C ILE A 473 -29.92 -21.50 7.75
N ASP A 474 -30.02 -22.81 7.61
CA ASP A 474 -31.20 -23.56 8.04
C ASP A 474 -31.35 -23.45 9.57
N ASN A 475 -32.51 -23.00 10.03
CA ASN A 475 -32.79 -22.74 11.44
C ASN A 475 -32.90 -24.03 12.26
N GLN A 476 -33.21 -25.16 11.62
CA GLN A 476 -33.30 -26.44 12.29
C GLN A 476 -31.91 -27.08 12.43
N THR A 477 -31.17 -27.21 11.34
CA THR A 477 -29.91 -27.98 11.31
C THR A 477 -28.66 -27.14 11.56
N ASN A 478 -28.76 -25.81 11.47
CA ASN A 478 -27.62 -24.88 11.31
C ASN A 478 -26.77 -25.17 10.06
N ASP A 479 -27.32 -25.85 9.06
CA ASP A 479 -26.63 -26.08 7.79
C ASP A 479 -26.54 -24.76 7.00
N PRO A 480 -25.33 -24.26 6.69
CA PRO A 480 -25.13 -22.97 6.05
C PRO A 480 -24.86 -23.09 4.54
N ILE A 481 -25.27 -22.07 3.79
CA ILE A 481 -24.76 -21.81 2.44
C ILE A 481 -24.02 -20.47 2.40
N TYR A 482 -23.00 -20.39 1.55
CA TYR A 482 -22.19 -19.18 1.33
C TYR A 482 -22.50 -18.53 -0.01
N LEU A 483 -22.76 -17.23 0.04
CA LEU A 483 -23.20 -16.43 -1.10
C LEU A 483 -22.28 -15.22 -1.25
N PRO A 484 -21.17 -15.32 -2.01
CA PRO A 484 -20.28 -14.19 -2.22
C PRO A 484 -20.93 -13.13 -3.11
N ALA A 485 -20.65 -11.85 -2.84
CA ALA A 485 -21.04 -10.79 -3.75
C ALA A 485 -20.23 -10.88 -5.05
N ARG A 486 -20.90 -10.75 -6.20
CA ARG A 486 -20.30 -10.79 -7.54
C ARG A 486 -20.72 -9.57 -8.36
N ARG A 487 -19.84 -9.06 -9.21
CA ARG A 487 -20.12 -7.89 -10.07
C ARG A 487 -21.04 -8.22 -11.22
#